data_AF-A0A8H4PHM2-F1
#
_entry.id   AF-A0A8H4PHM2-F1
#
_cell.length_a   1.000
_cell.length_b   1.000
_cell.length_c   1.000
_cell.angle_alpha   90.00
_cell.angle_beta   90.00
_cell.angle_gamma   90.00
#
_symmetry.space_group_name_H-M   'P 1'
#
loop_
_entity.id
_entity.type
_entity.pdbx_description
1 polymer ?
#
loop_
_entity_poly.entity_id
_entity_poly.type
_entity_poly.pdbx_seq_one_letter_code
_entity_poly.pdbx_strand_id
1 'polypeptide(L)'
;MSKTSMRMLQELILRHASVKDVYATGALANALSALCRPIALKYRFPIVTKSSPPWRLATSSVLEVLGATLPQLAALDVPKETAQGIWAIIVAVADGILGADADSAPPGSNLADDEDFDVESFRKLRALMIPSLGGNAVEDKTRRAYTESLFRTSIIHGVTAAERCLVDKQDDDAGAKLVSLYTLPTGRTTAIAPTGRTRMAYVSFDELFSLVSAGHGDVTEFAAPNSSPQPESLHVLRLRIASTAAPLLILRCALTMRAYASDQPLRGRMPQPLSQRKELLWTLRKLVNLESEGEAMPALDGAGGGGRRHLLKLYPLIVRSLEVEGEREVQKLLREALGVIGEEMGIV
;
A
#
# COMPACT_ATOMS: atom_id res chain seq x y z
N MET A 1 3.08 23.24 -15.96
CA MET A 1 2.13 24.12 -15.22
C MET A 1 2.93 25.00 -14.27
N SER A 2 2.66 26.30 -14.22
CA SER A 2 3.32 27.22 -13.26
C SER A 2 2.70 27.10 -11.87
N LYS A 3 3.40 27.54 -10.81
CA LYS A 3 2.86 27.56 -9.43
C LYS A 3 1.61 28.44 -9.30
N THR A 4 1.58 29.58 -9.97
CA THR A 4 0.41 30.47 -10.00
C THR A 4 -0.78 29.79 -10.65
N SER A 5 -0.55 29.08 -11.77
CA SER A 5 -1.61 28.32 -12.44
C SER A 5 -2.17 27.20 -11.57
N MET A 6 -1.35 26.54 -10.75
CA MET A 6 -1.83 25.52 -9.80
C MET A 6 -2.80 26.11 -8.78
N ARG A 7 -2.46 27.28 -8.20
CA ARG A 7 -3.32 27.98 -7.24
C ARG A 7 -4.63 28.45 -7.86
N MET A 8 -4.57 29.08 -9.04
CA MET A 8 -5.77 29.50 -9.76
C MET A 8 -6.67 28.31 -10.10
N LEU A 9 -6.08 27.19 -10.52
CA LEU A 9 -6.82 25.97 -10.80
C LEU A 9 -7.51 25.40 -9.55
N GLN A 10 -6.80 25.36 -8.42
CA GLN A 10 -7.35 24.97 -7.13
C GLN A 10 -8.53 25.87 -6.74
N GLU A 11 -8.36 27.19 -6.75
CA GLU A 11 -9.41 28.18 -6.41
C GLU A 11 -10.66 28.01 -7.28
N LEU A 12 -10.48 27.84 -8.60
CA LEU A 12 -11.58 27.65 -9.53
C LEU A 12 -12.36 26.36 -9.25
N ILE A 13 -11.67 25.24 -9.04
CA ILE A 13 -12.33 23.97 -8.74
C ILE A 13 -13.05 24.04 -7.39
N LEU A 14 -12.42 24.61 -6.36
CA LEU A 14 -13.05 24.76 -5.04
C LEU A 14 -14.31 25.61 -5.10
N ARG A 15 -14.29 26.72 -5.84
CA ARG A 15 -15.45 27.60 -6.02
C ARG A 15 -16.65 26.89 -6.66
N HIS A 16 -16.40 25.90 -7.52
CA HIS A 16 -17.42 25.22 -8.28
C HIS A 16 -17.59 23.74 -7.89
N ALA A 17 -17.06 23.31 -6.74
CA ALA A 17 -17.06 21.91 -6.32
C ALA A 17 -18.47 21.32 -6.14
N SER A 18 -19.48 22.15 -5.84
CA SER A 18 -20.89 21.75 -5.71
C SER A 18 -21.66 21.75 -7.03
N VAL A 19 -21.03 22.10 -8.15
CA VAL A 19 -21.68 22.21 -9.46
C VAL A 19 -21.44 20.93 -10.27
N LYS A 20 -22.51 20.20 -10.62
CA LYS A 20 -22.43 18.92 -11.36
C LYS A 20 -21.66 19.02 -12.68
N ASP A 21 -21.77 20.15 -13.38
CA ASP A 21 -21.11 20.39 -14.67
C ASP A 21 -19.58 20.29 -14.58
N VAL A 22 -18.97 20.62 -13.44
CA VAL A 22 -17.50 20.52 -13.25
C VAL A 22 -17.03 19.06 -13.36
N TYR A 23 -17.89 18.12 -13.02
CA TYR A 23 -17.63 16.68 -13.13
C TYR A 23 -17.98 16.18 -14.53
N ALA A 24 -19.17 16.52 -15.03
CA ALA A 24 -19.69 16.02 -16.32
C ALA A 24 -18.86 16.49 -17.53
N THR A 25 -18.35 17.72 -17.50
CA THR A 25 -17.49 18.27 -18.57
C THR A 25 -16.06 17.75 -18.54
N GLY A 26 -15.67 17.00 -17.51
CA GLY A 26 -14.30 16.54 -17.29
C GLY A 26 -13.36 17.63 -16.76
N ALA A 27 -13.87 18.81 -16.38
CA ALA A 27 -13.05 19.89 -15.83
C ALA A 27 -12.27 19.45 -14.58
N LEU A 28 -12.93 18.74 -13.65
CA LEU A 28 -12.26 18.16 -12.47
C LEU A 28 -11.19 17.14 -12.86
N ALA A 29 -11.51 16.21 -13.75
CA ALA A 29 -10.58 15.16 -14.18
C ALA A 29 -9.32 15.77 -14.83
N ASN A 30 -9.50 16.78 -15.68
CA ASN A 30 -8.40 17.52 -16.31
C ASN A 30 -7.57 18.29 -15.28
N ALA A 31 -8.22 18.93 -14.31
CA ALA A 31 -7.55 19.66 -13.24
C ALA A 31 -6.67 18.73 -12.39
N LEU A 32 -7.25 17.62 -11.92
CA LEU A 32 -6.55 16.60 -11.14
C LEU A 32 -5.40 15.99 -11.94
N SER A 33 -5.62 15.64 -13.21
CA SER A 33 -4.56 15.09 -14.08
C SER A 33 -3.41 16.07 -14.26
N ALA A 34 -3.71 17.35 -14.42
CA ALA A 34 -2.72 18.38 -14.63
C ALA A 34 -1.89 18.67 -13.36
N LEU A 35 -2.50 18.53 -12.17
CA LEU A 35 -1.79 18.57 -10.89
C LEU A 35 -1.03 17.26 -10.58
N CYS A 36 -1.53 16.12 -11.03
CA CYS A 36 -0.89 14.82 -10.86
C CYS A 36 0.48 14.76 -11.57
N ARG A 37 0.64 15.43 -12.73
CA ARG A 37 1.89 15.42 -13.51
C ARG A 37 3.11 15.91 -12.71
N PRO A 38 3.10 17.10 -12.08
CA PRO A 38 4.20 17.51 -11.21
C PRO A 38 4.52 16.52 -10.08
N ILE A 39 3.49 15.89 -9.49
CA ILE A 39 3.66 14.91 -8.41
C ILE A 39 4.39 13.67 -8.94
N ALA A 40 3.96 13.13 -10.08
CA ALA A 40 4.59 11.97 -10.72
C ALA A 40 6.02 12.25 -11.23
N LEU A 41 6.32 13.51 -11.57
CA LEU A 41 7.64 13.95 -12.03
C LEU A 41 8.54 14.45 -10.89
N LYS A 42 8.27 14.05 -9.65
CA LYS A 42 9.11 14.35 -8.48
C LYS A 42 10.57 14.03 -8.79
N TYR A 43 11.46 14.98 -8.51
CA TYR A 43 12.89 14.98 -8.84
C TYR A 43 13.30 14.98 -10.32
N ARG A 44 12.41 14.53 -11.21
CA ARG A 44 12.62 14.54 -12.67
C ARG A 44 12.17 15.83 -13.34
N PHE A 45 11.74 16.80 -12.55
CA PHE A 45 11.33 18.10 -13.06
C PHE A 45 12.58 18.91 -13.47
N PRO A 46 12.65 19.40 -14.72
CA PRO A 46 13.88 19.99 -15.26
C PRO A 46 14.26 21.34 -14.63
N ILE A 47 13.38 21.95 -13.83
CA ILE A 47 13.56 23.28 -13.26
C ILE A 47 13.72 23.18 -11.75
N VAL A 48 14.92 23.51 -11.26
CA VAL A 48 15.18 23.69 -9.83
C VAL A 48 14.72 25.09 -9.43
N THR A 49 13.76 25.19 -8.51
CA THR A 49 13.25 26.47 -8.03
C THR A 49 13.86 26.82 -6.68
N LYS A 50 14.22 28.09 -6.45
CA LYS A 50 14.69 28.60 -5.14
C LYS A 50 13.64 28.54 -4.02
N SER A 51 12.36 28.41 -4.39
CA SER A 51 11.21 28.24 -3.48
C SER A 51 10.68 26.81 -3.48
N SER A 52 9.69 26.50 -2.63
CA SER A 52 9.08 25.16 -2.50
C SER A 52 8.87 24.48 -3.86
N PRO A 53 9.35 23.25 -4.07
CA PRO A 53 9.32 22.60 -5.37
C PRO A 53 7.88 22.48 -5.91
N PRO A 54 7.67 22.54 -7.25
CA PRO A 54 6.34 22.53 -7.84
C PRO A 54 5.46 21.32 -7.45
N TRP A 55 6.08 20.16 -7.22
CA TRP A 55 5.38 18.94 -6.85
C TRP A 55 4.73 19.06 -5.45
N ARG A 56 5.36 19.71 -4.47
CA ARG A 56 4.78 19.91 -3.12
C ARG A 56 3.52 20.78 -3.19
N LEU A 57 3.58 21.84 -4.00
CA LEU A 57 2.41 22.70 -4.23
C LEU A 57 1.30 21.91 -4.91
N ALA A 58 1.63 21.15 -5.96
CA ALA A 58 0.65 20.32 -6.64
C ALA A 58 0.00 19.27 -5.72
N THR A 59 0.79 18.62 -4.86
CA THR A 59 0.28 17.69 -3.84
C THR A 59 -0.70 18.39 -2.89
N SER A 60 -0.30 19.53 -2.32
CA SER A 60 -1.16 20.29 -1.39
C SER A 60 -2.46 20.73 -2.06
N SER A 61 -2.38 21.28 -3.28
CA SER A 61 -3.53 21.70 -4.08
C SER A 61 -4.47 20.54 -4.41
N VAL A 62 -3.94 19.36 -4.75
CA VAL A 62 -4.77 18.18 -5.02
C VAL A 62 -5.50 17.72 -3.77
N LEU A 63 -4.83 17.69 -2.61
CA LEU A 63 -5.46 17.25 -1.37
C LEU A 63 -6.64 18.16 -0.99
N GLU A 64 -6.48 19.48 -1.15
CA GLU A 64 -7.56 20.43 -0.92
C GLU A 64 -8.72 20.24 -1.91
N VAL A 65 -8.42 20.09 -3.21
CA VAL A 65 -9.42 19.82 -4.25
C VAL A 65 -10.17 18.51 -3.96
N LEU A 66 -9.47 17.44 -3.59
CA LEU A 66 -10.09 16.15 -3.28
C LEU A 66 -10.95 16.21 -2.03
N GLY A 67 -10.53 16.95 -1.00
CA GLY A 67 -11.33 17.17 0.21
C GLY A 67 -12.69 17.80 -0.09
N ALA A 68 -12.75 18.72 -1.06
CA ALA A 68 -14.01 19.36 -1.47
C ALA A 68 -14.83 18.53 -2.46
N THR A 69 -14.18 17.76 -3.34
CA THR A 69 -14.86 17.14 -4.51
C THR A 69 -15.22 15.67 -4.31
N LEU A 70 -14.49 14.91 -3.48
CA LEU A 70 -14.79 13.49 -3.24
C LEU A 70 -16.19 13.25 -2.64
N PRO A 71 -16.64 13.99 -1.61
CA PRO A 71 -18.00 13.83 -1.07
C PRO A 71 -19.10 14.11 -2.12
N GLN A 72 -18.80 14.98 -3.09
CA GLN A 72 -19.74 15.41 -4.11
C GLN A 72 -19.93 14.38 -5.22
N LEU A 73 -19.00 13.45 -5.42
CA LEU A 73 -19.14 12.38 -6.41
C LEU A 73 -20.40 11.54 -6.17
N ALA A 74 -20.69 11.24 -4.91
CA ALA A 74 -21.91 10.54 -4.51
C ALA A 74 -23.11 11.51 -4.46
N ALA A 75 -22.94 12.70 -3.88
CA ALA A 75 -24.04 13.64 -3.67
C ALA A 75 -24.66 14.19 -4.97
N LEU A 76 -23.87 14.36 -6.02
CA LEU A 76 -24.30 14.93 -7.30
C LEU A 76 -24.73 13.88 -8.34
N ASP A 77 -24.74 12.59 -7.96
CA ASP A 77 -25.07 11.48 -8.85
C ASP A 77 -24.27 11.55 -10.16
N VAL A 78 -22.95 11.59 -10.02
CA VAL A 78 -22.01 11.66 -11.15
C VAL A 78 -22.04 10.31 -11.89
N PRO A 79 -22.12 10.29 -13.24
CA PRO A 79 -22.11 9.05 -13.99
C PRO A 79 -20.94 8.15 -13.63
N LYS A 80 -21.21 6.83 -13.57
CA LYS A 80 -20.24 5.84 -13.10
C LYS A 80 -18.93 5.89 -13.89
N GLU A 81 -19.01 6.03 -15.21
CA GLU A 81 -17.85 6.08 -16.11
C GLU A 81 -16.96 7.30 -15.80
N THR A 82 -17.58 8.45 -15.53
CA THR A 82 -16.87 9.67 -15.12
C THR A 82 -16.22 9.50 -13.75
N ALA A 83 -16.94 8.92 -12.78
CA ALA A 83 -16.41 8.65 -11.46
C ALA A 83 -15.21 7.69 -11.51
N GLN A 84 -15.29 6.63 -12.32
CA GLN A 84 -14.20 5.67 -12.54
C GLN A 84 -12.94 6.35 -13.09
N GLY A 85 -13.09 7.25 -14.07
CA GLY A 85 -11.98 8.04 -14.60
C GLY A 85 -11.32 8.95 -13.55
N ILE A 86 -12.13 9.58 -12.70
CA ILE A 86 -11.63 10.41 -11.59
C ILE A 86 -10.87 9.55 -10.57
N TRP A 87 -11.40 8.39 -10.20
CA TRP A 87 -10.73 7.45 -9.28
C TRP A 87 -9.40 6.93 -9.80
N ALA A 88 -9.29 6.67 -11.11
CA ALA A 88 -8.01 6.30 -11.72
C ALA A 88 -6.95 7.41 -11.54
N ILE A 89 -7.35 8.68 -11.69
CA ILE A 89 -6.45 9.83 -11.47
C ILE A 89 -6.08 9.96 -10.00
N ILE A 90 -7.02 9.76 -9.08
CA ILE A 90 -6.78 9.80 -7.63
C ILE A 90 -5.74 8.73 -7.22
N VAL A 91 -5.86 7.52 -7.76
CA VAL A 91 -4.86 6.46 -7.52
C VAL A 91 -3.51 6.80 -8.14
N ALA A 92 -3.47 7.44 -9.31
CA ALA A 92 -2.22 7.93 -9.89
C ALA A 92 -1.57 9.05 -9.04
N VAL A 93 -2.37 9.90 -8.37
CA VAL A 93 -1.88 10.86 -7.38
C VAL A 93 -1.27 10.13 -6.19
N ALA A 94 -1.96 9.11 -5.66
CA ALA A 94 -1.43 8.29 -4.56
C ALA A 94 -0.08 7.67 -4.95
N ASP A 95 0.02 7.12 -6.17
CA ASP A 95 1.27 6.57 -6.70
C ASP A 95 2.39 7.61 -6.79
N GLY A 96 2.08 8.83 -7.22
CA GLY A 96 3.05 9.93 -7.25
C GLY A 96 3.51 10.40 -5.87
N ILE A 97 2.64 10.37 -4.85
CA ILE A 97 3.01 10.73 -3.47
C ILE A 97 3.89 9.64 -2.86
N LEU A 98 3.46 8.38 -2.98
CA LEU A 98 4.17 7.20 -2.49
C LEU A 98 5.53 7.05 -3.19
N GLY A 99 5.56 7.26 -4.50
CA GLY A 99 6.74 7.12 -5.34
C GLY A 99 7.69 8.32 -5.25
N ALA A 100 8.99 8.03 -5.32
CA ALA A 100 9.99 8.97 -5.78
C ALA A 100 11.23 8.23 -6.26
N ASP A 101 11.84 8.70 -7.34
CA ASP A 101 13.15 8.25 -7.77
C ASP A 101 14.23 9.05 -7.04
N ALA A 102 14.63 8.55 -5.87
CA ALA A 102 15.63 9.21 -5.02
C ALA A 102 17.00 9.33 -5.71
N ASP A 103 17.32 8.44 -6.65
CA ASP A 103 18.58 8.49 -7.42
C ASP A 103 18.58 9.64 -8.43
N SER A 104 17.39 10.07 -8.88
CA SER A 104 17.20 11.25 -9.74
C SER A 104 17.11 12.57 -8.95
N ALA A 105 17.30 12.57 -7.62
CA ALA A 105 17.17 13.77 -6.80
C ALA A 105 18.24 14.84 -7.14
N PRO A 106 17.84 16.11 -7.35
CA PRO A 106 18.80 17.19 -7.56
C PRO A 106 19.80 17.32 -6.40
N PRO A 107 21.06 17.73 -6.67
CA PRO A 107 22.03 17.99 -5.62
C PRO A 107 21.50 19.03 -4.61
N GLY A 108 21.63 18.72 -3.31
CA GLY A 108 21.13 19.57 -2.23
C GLY A 108 19.66 19.35 -1.86
N SER A 109 18.95 18.44 -2.52
CA SER A 109 17.62 18.00 -2.08
C SER A 109 17.67 17.39 -0.68
N ASN A 110 16.75 17.81 0.19
CA ASN A 110 16.58 17.23 1.51
C ASN A 110 15.56 16.09 1.44
N LEU A 111 16.04 14.90 1.10
CA LEU A 111 15.19 13.71 0.94
C LEU A 111 14.39 13.36 2.20
N ALA A 112 14.91 13.65 3.39
CA ALA A 112 14.22 13.39 4.64
C ALA A 112 13.01 14.33 4.83
N ASP A 113 13.18 15.63 4.56
CA ASP A 113 12.09 16.61 4.60
C ASP A 113 11.07 16.38 3.48
N ASP A 114 11.54 16.02 2.28
CA ASP A 114 10.66 15.62 1.17
C ASP A 114 9.85 14.38 1.53
N GLU A 115 10.47 13.39 2.17
CA GLU A 115 9.81 12.19 2.65
C GLU A 115 8.78 12.48 3.74
N ASP A 116 9.09 13.36 4.68
CA ASP A 116 8.17 13.80 5.74
C ASP A 116 6.89 14.41 5.19
N PHE A 117 7.06 15.34 4.25
CA PHE A 117 5.94 15.98 3.58
C PHE A 117 5.06 14.97 2.84
N ASP A 118 5.66 14.02 2.12
CA ASP A 118 4.90 12.99 1.41
C ASP A 118 4.20 12.03 2.38
N VAL A 119 4.83 11.64 3.50
CA VAL A 119 4.19 10.78 4.51
C VAL A 119 2.95 11.47 5.10
N GLU A 120 3.04 12.76 5.42
CA GLU A 120 1.88 13.53 5.89
C GLU A 120 0.79 13.64 4.81
N SER A 121 1.20 13.94 3.57
CA SER A 121 0.30 14.04 2.42
C SER A 121 -0.42 12.73 2.13
N PHE A 122 0.30 11.61 2.20
CA PHE A 122 -0.27 10.28 2.01
C PHE A 122 -1.30 9.95 3.10
N ARG A 123 -1.02 10.25 4.36
CA ARG A 123 -1.99 10.05 5.46
C ARG A 123 -3.28 10.85 5.25
N LYS A 124 -3.17 12.11 4.80
CA LYS A 124 -4.32 12.94 4.43
C LYS A 124 -5.11 12.33 3.27
N LEU A 125 -4.41 11.94 2.19
CA LEU A 125 -5.03 11.33 1.03
C LEU A 125 -5.76 10.02 1.39
N ARG A 126 -5.11 9.16 2.18
CA ARG A 126 -5.68 7.91 2.68
C ARG A 126 -6.98 8.16 3.43
N ALA A 127 -7.02 9.11 4.35
CA ALA A 127 -8.23 9.43 5.12
C ALA A 127 -9.41 9.84 4.22
N LEU A 128 -9.13 10.47 3.07
CA LEU A 128 -10.14 10.85 2.08
C LEU A 128 -10.57 9.66 1.19
N MET A 129 -9.63 8.80 0.81
CA MET A 129 -9.86 7.73 -0.18
C MET A 129 -10.47 6.47 0.41
N ILE A 130 -9.91 5.96 1.52
CA ILE A 130 -10.23 4.62 2.04
C ILE A 130 -11.73 4.39 2.30
N PRO A 131 -12.52 5.35 2.79
CA PRO A 131 -13.96 5.15 2.99
C PRO A 131 -14.71 4.75 1.71
N SER A 132 -14.27 5.22 0.54
CA SER A 132 -14.98 5.06 -0.73
C SER A 132 -14.26 4.18 -1.75
N LEU A 133 -13.00 3.82 -1.51
CA LEU A 133 -12.15 3.08 -2.45
C LEU A 133 -12.68 1.66 -2.76
N GLY A 134 -13.42 1.07 -1.83
CA GLY A 134 -14.11 -0.22 -2.02
C GLY A 134 -15.37 -0.15 -2.88
N GLY A 135 -15.86 1.04 -3.22
CA GLY A 135 -17.17 1.24 -3.86
C GLY A 135 -17.26 0.73 -5.30
N ASN A 136 -18.49 0.52 -5.77
CA ASN A 136 -18.79 0.10 -7.16
C ASN A 136 -18.38 1.13 -8.23
N ALA A 137 -18.20 2.39 -7.83
CA ALA A 137 -17.69 3.46 -8.70
C ALA A 137 -16.17 3.33 -8.95
N VAL A 138 -15.48 2.42 -8.26
CA VAL A 138 -14.06 2.14 -8.44
C VAL A 138 -13.92 0.79 -9.15
N GLU A 139 -13.15 0.75 -10.23
CA GLU A 139 -12.83 -0.49 -10.94
C GLU A 139 -11.80 -1.33 -10.18
N ASP A 140 -11.82 -2.65 -10.38
CA ASP A 140 -10.85 -3.57 -9.76
C ASP A 140 -9.41 -3.23 -10.15
N LYS A 141 -9.18 -2.85 -11.42
CA LYS A 141 -7.85 -2.41 -11.89
C LYS A 141 -7.34 -1.19 -11.13
N THR A 142 -8.24 -0.30 -10.71
CA THR A 142 -7.90 0.92 -9.96
C THR A 142 -7.59 0.59 -8.50
N ARG A 143 -8.37 -0.30 -7.87
CA ARG A 143 -8.05 -0.84 -6.53
C ARG A 143 -6.69 -1.53 -6.54
N ARG A 144 -6.44 -2.37 -7.54
CA ARG A 144 -5.19 -3.11 -7.74
C ARG A 144 -4.01 -2.16 -7.92
N ALA A 145 -4.12 -1.15 -8.78
CA ALA A 145 -3.05 -0.17 -8.98
C ALA A 145 -2.65 0.55 -7.69
N TYR A 146 -3.62 0.84 -6.81
CA TYR A 146 -3.35 1.43 -5.50
C TYR A 146 -2.57 0.47 -4.59
N THR A 147 -3.02 -0.79 -4.47
CA THR A 147 -2.35 -1.78 -3.61
C THR A 147 -0.98 -2.20 -4.16
N GLU A 148 -0.80 -2.22 -5.48
CA GLU A 148 0.49 -2.43 -6.15
C GLU A 148 1.47 -1.28 -5.88
N SER A 149 0.98 -0.03 -5.86
CA SER A 149 1.79 1.13 -5.47
C SER A 149 2.30 1.00 -4.04
N LEU A 150 1.42 0.64 -3.10
CA LEU A 150 1.79 0.37 -1.71
C LEU A 150 2.82 -0.76 -1.61
N PHE A 151 2.59 -1.87 -2.31
CA PHE A 151 3.50 -3.01 -2.35
C PHE A 151 4.89 -2.60 -2.86
N ARG A 152 4.97 -1.95 -4.02
CA ARG A 152 6.24 -1.52 -4.61
C ARG A 152 7.01 -0.60 -3.68
N THR A 153 6.33 0.38 -3.09
CA THR A 153 6.94 1.34 -2.18
C THR A 153 7.32 0.70 -0.83
N SER A 154 6.63 -0.36 -0.40
CA SER A 154 6.92 -1.05 0.87
C SER A 154 8.25 -1.80 0.90
N ILE A 155 8.91 -1.99 -0.24
CA ILE A 155 10.18 -2.73 -0.33
C ILE A 155 11.32 -1.88 0.25
N ILE A 156 11.83 -2.28 1.41
CA ILE A 156 12.90 -1.54 2.12
C ILE A 156 14.27 -1.94 1.57
N HIS A 157 14.56 -3.23 1.48
CA HIS A 157 15.79 -3.74 0.89
C HIS A 157 15.49 -4.28 -0.51
N GLY A 158 16.25 -3.81 -1.50
CA GLY A 158 16.01 -4.14 -2.90
C GLY A 158 16.03 -5.65 -3.18
N VAL A 159 15.01 -6.13 -3.90
CA VAL A 159 14.92 -7.53 -4.32
C VAL A 159 15.78 -7.80 -5.55
N THR A 160 16.24 -9.05 -5.72
CA THR A 160 17.06 -9.51 -6.85
C THR A 160 16.30 -9.40 -8.17
N ALA A 161 17.01 -9.40 -9.31
CA ALA A 161 16.35 -9.43 -10.62
C ALA A 161 15.44 -10.65 -10.81
N ALA A 162 15.83 -11.81 -10.26
CA ALA A 162 15.01 -13.01 -10.27
C ALA A 162 13.71 -12.82 -9.45
N GLU A 163 13.81 -12.26 -8.25
CA GLU A 163 12.64 -11.94 -7.42
C GLU A 163 11.75 -10.87 -8.06
N ARG A 164 12.33 -9.83 -8.68
CA ARG A 164 11.55 -8.85 -9.46
C ARG A 164 10.79 -9.53 -10.58
N CYS A 165 11.42 -10.42 -11.34
CA CYS A 165 10.74 -11.17 -12.40
C CYS A 165 9.59 -12.04 -11.85
N LEU A 166 9.74 -12.64 -10.66
CA LEU A 166 8.65 -13.40 -10.03
C LEU A 166 7.47 -12.50 -9.61
N VAL A 167 7.78 -11.29 -9.14
CA VAL A 167 6.80 -10.32 -8.63
C VAL A 167 6.11 -9.55 -9.76
N ASP A 168 6.87 -9.13 -10.77
CA ASP A 168 6.45 -8.28 -11.90
C ASP A 168 5.77 -9.07 -13.03
N LYS A 169 5.88 -10.40 -13.05
CA LYS A 169 5.14 -11.23 -14.02
C LYS A 169 3.67 -10.86 -13.95
N GLN A 170 3.14 -10.40 -15.08
CA GLN A 170 1.80 -9.82 -15.19
C GLN A 170 0.68 -10.87 -15.04
N ASP A 171 1.03 -12.14 -14.83
CA ASP A 171 0.07 -13.17 -14.46
C ASP A 171 -0.62 -12.76 -13.14
N ASP A 172 -1.93 -12.61 -13.20
CA ASP A 172 -2.80 -12.14 -12.12
C ASP A 172 -2.84 -13.10 -10.92
N ASP A 173 -2.21 -14.27 -11.00
CA ASP A 173 -2.21 -15.26 -9.93
C ASP A 173 -1.10 -15.02 -8.90
N ALA A 174 -1.42 -14.20 -7.90
CA ALA A 174 -0.60 -14.01 -6.72
C ALA A 174 -0.34 -15.32 -5.94
N GLY A 175 -1.20 -16.33 -6.08
CA GLY A 175 -1.02 -17.66 -5.50
C GLY A 175 0.19 -18.38 -6.10
N ALA A 176 0.27 -18.49 -7.43
CA ALA A 176 1.43 -19.04 -8.12
C ALA A 176 2.73 -18.30 -7.78
N LYS A 177 2.68 -16.96 -7.70
CA LYS A 177 3.84 -16.15 -7.27
C LYS A 177 4.31 -16.54 -5.87
N LEU A 178 3.38 -16.67 -4.92
CA LEU A 178 3.70 -17.08 -3.56
C LEU A 178 4.29 -18.48 -3.49
N VAL A 179 3.74 -19.45 -4.23
CA VAL A 179 4.28 -20.82 -4.29
C VAL A 179 5.73 -20.81 -4.81
N SER A 180 6.02 -20.00 -5.82
CA SER A 180 7.39 -19.83 -6.31
C SER A 180 8.34 -19.24 -5.27
N LEU A 181 7.81 -18.50 -4.29
CA LEU A 181 8.60 -17.96 -3.18
C LEU A 181 8.88 -18.98 -2.07
N TYR A 182 8.30 -20.18 -2.09
CA TYR A 182 8.63 -21.22 -1.10
C TYR A 182 9.98 -21.91 -1.39
N THR A 183 10.46 -21.85 -2.63
CA THR A 183 11.74 -22.48 -3.05
C THR A 183 12.92 -21.56 -2.83
N LEU A 184 13.64 -21.70 -1.72
CA LEU A 184 14.72 -20.81 -1.31
C LEU A 184 15.76 -20.56 -2.41
N PRO A 185 16.12 -19.30 -2.70
CA PRO A 185 17.18 -18.97 -3.66
C PRO A 185 18.55 -19.21 -3.01
N THR A 186 19.60 -19.14 -3.83
CA THR A 186 20.97 -19.02 -3.33
C THR A 186 21.08 -17.79 -2.42
N GLY A 187 21.49 -18.02 -1.17
CA GLY A 187 21.67 -16.95 -0.19
C GLY A 187 22.78 -15.98 -0.55
N ARG A 188 22.76 -14.84 0.14
CA ARG A 188 23.73 -13.75 0.00
C ARG A 188 24.26 -13.34 1.37
N THR A 189 25.55 -13.05 1.43
CA THR A 189 26.20 -12.50 2.64
C THR A 189 26.41 -10.99 2.54
N THR A 190 26.20 -10.40 1.36
CA THR A 190 26.35 -8.95 1.14
C THR A 190 25.28 -8.18 1.90
N ALA A 191 25.69 -7.06 2.51
CA ALA A 191 24.74 -6.14 3.11
C ALA A 191 24.01 -5.37 2.01
N ILE A 192 22.68 -5.43 2.01
CA ILE A 192 21.84 -4.67 1.10
C ILE A 192 21.49 -3.36 1.80
N ALA A 193 21.79 -2.23 1.17
CA ALA A 193 21.39 -0.93 1.70
C ALA A 193 19.86 -0.78 1.66
N PRO A 194 19.24 -0.17 2.69
CA PRO A 194 17.83 0.19 2.63
C PRO A 194 17.59 1.30 1.60
N THR A 195 16.36 1.39 1.11
CA THR A 195 15.92 2.47 0.21
C THR A 195 16.12 3.85 0.84
N GLY A 196 16.44 4.84 0.01
CA GLY A 196 16.61 6.24 0.44
C GLY A 196 15.35 6.85 1.07
N ARG A 197 14.19 6.21 0.88
CA ARG A 197 12.89 6.59 1.46
C ARG A 197 12.34 5.51 2.40
N THR A 198 13.13 5.18 3.42
CA THR A 198 12.82 4.08 4.34
C THR A 198 11.55 4.32 5.16
N ARG A 199 11.23 5.57 5.55
CA ARG A 199 10.03 5.85 6.38
C ARG A 199 8.77 5.65 5.57
N MET A 200 8.76 6.13 4.33
CA MET A 200 7.66 5.91 3.40
C MET A 200 7.47 4.42 3.15
N ALA A 201 8.56 3.64 2.99
CA ALA A 201 8.45 2.20 2.83
C ALA A 201 7.76 1.51 4.03
N TYR A 202 8.12 1.88 5.26
CA TYR A 202 7.41 1.37 6.45
C TYR A 202 5.96 1.83 6.51
N VAL A 203 5.65 3.08 6.14
CA VAL A 203 4.27 3.60 6.10
C VAL A 203 3.42 2.84 5.09
N SER A 204 3.94 2.59 3.88
CA SER A 204 3.24 1.79 2.87
C SER A 204 3.06 0.35 3.30
N PHE A 205 4.04 -0.23 3.99
CA PHE A 205 3.94 -1.59 4.50
C PHE A 205 2.88 -1.68 5.61
N ASP A 206 2.89 -0.74 6.54
CA ASP A 206 1.90 -0.65 7.62
C ASP A 206 0.48 -0.41 7.06
N GLU A 207 0.36 0.31 5.95
CA GLU A 207 -0.91 0.47 5.27
C GLU A 207 -1.43 -0.84 4.69
N LEU A 208 -0.59 -1.66 4.06
CA LEU A 208 -1.01 -2.99 3.60
C LEU A 208 -1.55 -3.85 4.75
N PHE A 209 -0.90 -3.82 5.92
CA PHE A 209 -1.43 -4.46 7.12
C PHE A 209 -2.78 -3.88 7.54
N SER A 210 -2.90 -2.54 7.53
CA SER A 210 -4.13 -1.84 7.92
C SER A 210 -5.31 -2.14 7.01
N LEU A 211 -5.08 -2.31 5.70
CA LEU A 211 -6.14 -2.65 4.73
C LEU A 211 -6.65 -4.08 4.87
N VAL A 212 -5.81 -5.00 5.33
CA VAL A 212 -6.13 -6.44 5.45
C VAL A 212 -6.62 -6.80 6.85
N SER A 213 -6.31 -5.96 7.84
CA SER A 213 -6.71 -6.19 9.23
C SER A 213 -8.23 -6.20 9.39
N ALA A 214 -8.71 -7.16 10.19
CA ALA A 214 -10.06 -7.21 10.69
C ALA A 214 -10.30 -6.03 11.63
N GLY A 215 -10.69 -4.90 11.05
CA GLY A 215 -10.99 -3.68 11.79
C GLY A 215 -12.41 -3.75 12.32
N HIS A 216 -12.56 -3.92 13.64
CA HIS A 216 -13.78 -3.71 14.41
C HIS A 216 -14.41 -2.36 14.04
N GLY A 217 -15.33 -2.39 13.09
CA GLY A 217 -16.12 -1.25 12.66
C GLY A 217 -17.36 -1.12 13.53
N ASP A 218 -17.16 -0.90 14.82
CA ASP A 218 -18.15 -0.22 15.66
C ASP A 218 -18.13 1.26 15.24
N VAL A 219 -18.61 1.52 14.02
CA VAL A 219 -18.95 2.85 13.54
C VAL A 219 -20.46 2.82 13.47
N THR A 220 -21.07 3.31 14.55
CA THR A 220 -22.48 3.67 14.64
C THR A 220 -23.03 4.02 13.28
N GLU A 221 -24.03 3.26 12.86
CA GLU A 221 -24.86 3.49 11.69
C GLU A 221 -25.18 4.99 11.58
N PHE A 222 -24.55 5.68 10.63
CA PHE A 222 -25.11 6.92 10.11
C PHE A 222 -26.28 6.53 9.21
N ALA A 223 -27.36 6.06 9.84
CA ALA A 223 -28.65 5.86 9.20
C ALA A 223 -29.23 7.23 8.85
N ALA A 224 -28.96 7.69 7.62
CA ALA A 224 -29.75 8.75 7.02
C ALA A 224 -31.15 8.17 6.69
N PRO A 225 -32.25 8.80 7.13
CA PRO A 225 -33.57 8.32 6.79
C PRO A 225 -33.90 8.72 5.34
N ASN A 226 -34.39 7.72 4.61
CA ASN A 226 -35.22 7.81 3.41
C ASN A 226 -34.54 7.76 2.02
N SER A 227 -34.86 6.67 1.32
CA SER A 227 -35.12 6.58 -0.13
C SER A 227 -33.92 6.52 -1.10
N SER A 228 -33.33 5.33 -1.28
CA SER A 228 -32.59 4.82 -2.47
C SER A 228 -31.93 3.45 -2.11
N PRO A 229 -31.42 2.61 -3.05
CA PRO A 229 -31.05 1.22 -2.73
C PRO A 229 -29.94 1.23 -1.68
N GLN A 230 -30.07 0.36 -0.67
CA GLN A 230 -29.32 0.46 0.58
C GLN A 230 -27.82 0.73 0.35
N PRO A 231 -27.22 1.68 1.08
CA PRO A 231 -25.78 1.92 0.97
C PRO A 231 -25.04 0.61 1.25
N GLU A 232 -24.16 0.19 0.33
CA GLU A 232 -23.29 -0.98 0.53
C GLU A 232 -22.66 -0.86 1.92
N SER A 233 -22.78 -1.91 2.74
CA SER A 233 -22.25 -1.83 4.11
C SER A 233 -20.76 -1.53 4.07
N LEU A 234 -20.29 -0.68 4.99
CA LEU A 234 -18.88 -0.30 5.11
C LEU A 234 -17.98 -1.55 5.11
N HIS A 235 -18.45 -2.63 5.73
CA HIS A 235 -17.80 -3.93 5.73
C HIS A 235 -17.54 -4.49 4.33
N VAL A 236 -18.52 -4.49 3.42
CA VAL A 236 -18.35 -4.98 2.03
C VAL A 236 -17.31 -4.15 1.28
N LEU A 237 -17.32 -2.84 1.48
CA LEU A 237 -16.33 -1.94 0.87
C LEU A 237 -14.91 -2.25 1.35
N ARG A 238 -14.73 -2.44 2.66
CA ARG A 238 -13.45 -2.83 3.27
C ARG A 238 -13.01 -4.20 2.80
N LEU A 239 -13.91 -5.16 2.75
CA LEU A 239 -13.62 -6.51 2.31
C LEU A 239 -13.07 -6.50 0.87
N ARG A 240 -13.68 -5.73 -0.04
CA ARG A 240 -13.23 -5.67 -1.44
C ARG A 240 -11.79 -5.14 -1.59
N ILE A 241 -11.43 -4.12 -0.83
CA ILE A 241 -10.04 -3.62 -0.83
C ILE A 241 -9.10 -4.57 -0.10
N ALA A 242 -9.52 -5.18 1.01
CA ALA A 242 -8.76 -6.18 1.74
C ALA A 242 -8.42 -7.38 0.83
N SER A 243 -9.38 -7.88 0.04
CA SER A 243 -9.18 -8.97 -0.92
C SER A 243 -8.17 -8.62 -2.01
N THR A 244 -8.07 -7.34 -2.37
CA THR A 244 -7.09 -6.85 -3.35
C THR A 244 -5.71 -6.66 -2.73
N ALA A 245 -5.63 -6.27 -1.45
CA ALA A 245 -4.38 -6.00 -0.74
C ALA A 245 -3.72 -7.27 -0.15
N ALA A 246 -4.51 -8.24 0.30
CA ALA A 246 -4.04 -9.41 1.05
C ALA A 246 -2.98 -10.25 0.29
N PRO A 247 -3.14 -10.56 -1.01
CA PRO A 247 -2.11 -11.32 -1.72
C PRO A 247 -0.78 -10.58 -1.81
N LEU A 248 -0.80 -9.26 -1.98
CA LEU A 248 0.39 -8.41 -2.03
C LEU A 248 1.06 -8.28 -0.66
N LEU A 249 0.28 -8.17 0.42
CA LEU A 249 0.80 -8.20 1.79
C LEU A 249 1.55 -9.52 2.06
N ILE A 250 0.94 -10.65 1.70
CA ILE A 250 1.56 -11.98 1.90
C ILE A 250 2.85 -12.08 1.08
N LEU A 251 2.81 -11.67 -0.18
CA LEU A 251 3.99 -11.65 -1.05
C LEU A 251 5.11 -10.80 -0.44
N ARG A 252 4.76 -9.62 0.09
CA ARG A 252 5.71 -8.70 0.71
C ARG A 252 6.39 -9.30 1.95
N CYS A 253 5.62 -9.97 2.80
CA CYS A 253 6.11 -10.68 3.97
C CYS A 253 6.99 -11.88 3.59
N ALA A 254 6.55 -12.64 2.58
CA ALA A 254 7.26 -13.81 2.06
C ALA A 254 8.66 -13.43 1.57
N LEU A 255 8.83 -12.30 0.87
CA LEU A 255 10.13 -11.82 0.39
C LEU A 255 11.13 -11.61 1.55
N THR A 256 10.72 -10.97 2.65
CA THR A 256 11.60 -10.74 3.81
C THR A 256 12.01 -12.05 4.48
N MET A 257 11.05 -12.97 4.67
CA MET A 257 11.31 -14.26 5.32
C MET A 257 12.17 -15.18 4.44
N ARG A 258 11.89 -15.22 3.15
CA ARG A 258 12.67 -15.97 2.15
C ARG A 258 14.12 -15.51 2.11
N ALA A 259 14.37 -14.19 2.11
CA ALA A 259 15.73 -13.65 2.17
C ALA A 259 16.45 -14.10 3.45
N TYR A 260 15.79 -14.02 4.61
CA TYR A 260 16.36 -14.50 5.86
C TYR A 260 16.71 -15.99 5.83
N ALA A 261 15.77 -16.85 5.42
CA ALA A 261 15.97 -18.29 5.38
C ALA A 261 17.11 -18.70 4.43
N SER A 262 17.34 -17.97 3.34
CA SER A 262 18.46 -18.20 2.43
C SER A 262 19.79 -17.64 2.91
N ASP A 263 19.78 -16.46 3.53
CA ASP A 263 21.01 -15.74 3.86
C ASP A 263 21.62 -16.23 5.19
N GLN A 264 20.78 -16.61 6.16
CA GLN A 264 21.23 -16.99 7.50
C GLN A 264 22.18 -18.20 7.53
N PRO A 265 21.95 -19.29 6.78
CA PRO A 265 22.88 -20.43 6.74
C PRO A 265 24.30 -20.05 6.32
N LEU A 266 24.45 -19.09 5.39
CA LEU A 266 25.76 -18.63 4.92
C LEU A 266 26.48 -17.75 5.94
N ARG A 267 25.74 -17.15 6.88
CA ARG A 267 26.27 -16.33 7.96
C ARG A 267 26.69 -17.16 9.18
N GLY A 268 26.19 -18.39 9.30
CA GLY A 268 26.36 -19.20 10.50
C GLY A 268 25.85 -18.44 11.73
N ARG A 269 26.74 -18.22 12.70
CA ARG A 269 26.41 -17.46 13.93
C ARG A 269 26.49 -15.94 13.79
N MET A 270 26.93 -15.43 12.62
CA MET A 270 26.99 -14.00 12.40
C MET A 270 25.57 -13.44 12.29
N PRO A 271 25.25 -12.35 13.01
CA PRO A 271 23.94 -11.74 12.91
C PRO A 271 23.72 -11.12 11.52
N GLN A 272 22.45 -10.99 11.14
CA GLN A 272 22.07 -10.20 9.97
C GLN A 272 22.46 -8.73 10.12
N PRO A 273 22.71 -8.01 9.01
CA PRO A 273 22.80 -6.56 8.99
C PRO A 273 21.63 -5.91 9.72
N LEU A 274 21.92 -4.87 10.50
CA LEU A 274 20.96 -4.29 11.45
C LEU A 274 19.65 -3.83 10.80
N SER A 275 19.71 -3.25 9.59
CA SER A 275 18.53 -2.79 8.87
C SER A 275 17.63 -3.95 8.43
N GLN A 276 18.21 -5.01 7.86
CA GLN A 276 17.48 -6.23 7.43
C GLN A 276 16.87 -6.96 8.62
N ARG A 277 17.62 -7.06 9.72
CA ARG A 277 17.15 -7.61 10.99
C ARG A 277 15.98 -6.82 11.56
N LYS A 278 16.07 -5.48 11.56
CA LYS A 278 14.99 -4.60 12.04
C LYS A 278 13.72 -4.80 11.22
N GLU A 279 13.84 -4.89 9.90
CA GLU A 279 12.71 -5.18 9.02
C GLU A 279 12.12 -6.55 9.35
N LEU A 280 12.91 -7.62 9.41
CA LEU A 280 12.43 -8.97 9.69
C LEU A 280 11.66 -9.05 11.01
N LEU A 281 12.24 -8.49 12.09
CA LEU A 281 11.58 -8.48 13.39
C LEU A 281 10.29 -7.66 13.38
N TRP A 282 10.26 -6.54 12.64
CA TRP A 282 9.05 -5.73 12.48
C TRP A 282 7.97 -6.50 11.73
N THR A 283 8.32 -7.15 10.62
CA THR A 283 7.42 -7.98 9.79
C THR A 283 6.83 -9.12 10.61
N LEU A 284 7.66 -9.88 11.33
CA LEU A 284 7.21 -11.02 12.13
C LEU A 284 6.28 -10.58 13.26
N ARG A 285 6.59 -9.49 13.97
CA ARG A 285 5.70 -8.93 15.00
C ARG A 285 4.34 -8.53 14.42
N LYS A 286 4.33 -7.87 13.26
CA LYS A 286 3.09 -7.45 12.59
C LYS A 286 2.27 -8.65 12.12
N LEU A 287 2.92 -9.69 11.58
CA LEU A 287 2.26 -10.94 11.19
C LEU A 287 1.61 -11.65 12.38
N VAL A 288 2.35 -11.82 13.48
CA VAL A 288 1.82 -12.48 14.68
C VAL A 288 0.63 -11.71 15.28
N ASN A 289 0.64 -10.38 15.22
CA ASN A 289 -0.43 -9.56 15.77
C ASN A 289 -1.60 -9.33 14.80
N LEU A 290 -1.45 -9.65 13.52
CA LEU A 290 -2.48 -9.39 12.51
C LEU A 290 -3.64 -10.36 12.69
N GLU A 291 -4.82 -9.84 12.96
CA GLU A 291 -6.08 -10.52 12.66
C GLU A 291 -6.54 -10.01 11.30
N SER A 292 -6.65 -10.90 10.33
CA SER A 292 -7.03 -10.59 8.95
C SER A 292 -8.49 -10.93 8.71
N GLU A 293 -9.15 -10.16 7.86
CA GLU A 293 -10.49 -10.49 7.38
C GLU A 293 -10.46 -11.85 6.66
N GLY A 294 -11.12 -12.85 7.22
CA GLY A 294 -11.02 -14.23 6.71
C GLY A 294 -11.52 -14.33 5.27
N GLU A 295 -12.59 -13.63 4.93
CA GLU A 295 -13.16 -13.57 3.59
C GLU A 295 -12.25 -12.89 2.56
N ALA A 296 -11.30 -12.05 3.00
CA ALA A 296 -10.36 -11.38 2.10
C ALA A 296 -9.34 -12.35 1.49
N MET A 297 -9.21 -13.55 2.05
CA MET A 297 -8.27 -14.56 1.58
C MET A 297 -8.98 -15.87 1.27
N PRO A 298 -8.71 -16.49 0.10
CA PRO A 298 -9.21 -17.83 -0.18
C PRO A 298 -8.76 -18.81 0.90
N ALA A 299 -9.72 -19.58 1.42
CA ALA A 299 -9.45 -20.63 2.39
C ALA A 299 -8.46 -21.65 1.80
N LEU A 300 -7.67 -22.26 2.68
CA LEU A 300 -6.86 -23.43 2.34
C LEU A 300 -7.66 -24.68 2.68
N ASP A 301 -7.56 -25.71 1.85
CA ASP A 301 -8.28 -26.98 2.06
C ASP A 301 -7.93 -27.56 3.44
N GLY A 302 -8.97 -27.79 4.26
CA GLY A 302 -8.83 -28.39 5.59
C GLY A 302 -8.48 -27.45 6.74
N ALA A 303 -8.35 -26.13 6.52
CA ALA A 303 -8.12 -25.14 7.59
C ALA A 303 -9.37 -24.28 7.85
N GLY A 304 -9.97 -24.45 9.03
CA GLY A 304 -11.20 -23.76 9.45
C GLY A 304 -11.00 -22.34 10.01
N GLY A 305 -9.75 -21.95 10.30
CA GLY A 305 -9.40 -20.65 10.87
C GLY A 305 -9.72 -19.47 9.94
N GLY A 306 -10.53 -18.52 10.43
CA GLY A 306 -10.91 -17.33 9.68
C GLY A 306 -9.87 -16.21 9.79
N GLY A 307 -9.47 -15.88 11.02
CA GLY A 307 -8.74 -14.65 11.34
C GLY A 307 -7.24 -14.67 10.99
N ARG A 308 -6.64 -15.85 10.77
CA ARG A 308 -5.17 -16.00 10.64
C ARG A 308 -4.72 -16.69 9.35
N ARG A 309 -5.54 -16.65 8.29
CA ARG A 309 -5.25 -17.30 6.99
C ARG A 309 -3.92 -16.87 6.37
N HIS A 310 -3.45 -15.66 6.64
CA HIS A 310 -2.16 -15.17 6.17
C HIS A 310 -0.97 -15.96 6.76
N LEU A 311 -1.04 -16.38 8.04
CA LEU A 311 0.00 -17.20 8.67
C LEU A 311 0.03 -18.61 8.06
N LEU A 312 -1.13 -19.20 7.80
CA LEU A 312 -1.22 -20.49 7.13
C LEU A 312 -0.60 -20.46 5.73
N LYS A 313 -0.84 -19.40 4.96
CA LYS A 313 -0.19 -19.21 3.65
C LYS A 313 1.32 -19.00 3.77
N LEU A 314 1.81 -18.41 4.86
CA LEU A 314 3.25 -18.23 5.10
C LEU A 314 3.91 -19.43 5.80
N TYR A 315 3.14 -20.44 6.23
CA TYR A 315 3.63 -21.59 6.99
C TYR A 315 4.88 -22.26 6.39
N PRO A 316 4.96 -22.54 5.07
CA PRO A 316 6.17 -23.13 4.49
C PRO A 316 7.42 -22.28 4.75
N LEU A 317 7.31 -20.96 4.66
CA LEU A 317 8.43 -20.05 4.91
C LEU A 317 8.74 -19.89 6.40
N ILE A 318 7.73 -19.96 7.27
CA ILE A 318 7.93 -19.95 8.74
C ILE A 318 8.78 -21.15 9.13
N VAL A 319 8.43 -22.34 8.65
CA VAL A 319 9.18 -23.58 8.91
C VAL A 319 10.62 -23.48 8.38
N ARG A 320 10.80 -23.06 7.11
CA ARG A 320 12.15 -22.86 6.54
C ARG A 320 12.98 -21.85 7.32
N SER A 321 12.35 -20.80 7.85
CA SER A 321 13.01 -19.79 8.67
C SER A 321 13.37 -20.29 10.08
N LEU A 322 12.71 -21.34 10.58
CA LEU A 322 13.02 -21.99 11.85
C LEU A 322 14.15 -23.02 11.73
N GLU A 323 14.32 -23.62 10.54
CA GLU A 323 15.38 -24.59 10.26
C GLU A 323 16.79 -23.98 10.35
N VAL A 324 16.91 -22.65 10.19
CA VAL A 324 18.21 -21.96 10.16
C VAL A 324 18.65 -21.50 11.56
N GLU A 325 19.94 -21.64 11.85
CA GLU A 325 20.54 -21.15 13.10
C GLU A 325 20.56 -19.61 13.12
N GLY A 326 19.54 -19.02 13.73
CA GLY A 326 19.35 -17.57 13.78
C GLY A 326 19.35 -16.97 15.17
N GLU A 327 19.15 -15.65 15.21
CA GLU A 327 19.06 -14.89 16.46
C GLU A 327 17.82 -15.31 17.28
N ARG A 328 17.98 -15.31 18.61
CA ARG A 328 16.95 -15.76 19.56
C ARG A 328 15.62 -15.03 19.42
N GLU A 329 15.64 -13.72 19.15
CA GLU A 329 14.41 -12.92 19.05
C GLU A 329 13.62 -13.26 17.78
N VAL A 330 14.31 -13.50 16.65
CA VAL A 330 13.68 -13.96 15.39
C VAL A 330 13.07 -15.34 15.60
N GLN A 331 13.83 -16.26 16.21
CA GLN A 331 13.38 -17.62 16.53
C GLN A 331 12.16 -17.62 17.46
N LYS A 332 12.12 -16.71 18.45
CA LYS A 332 10.97 -16.54 19.34
C LYS A 332 9.71 -16.18 18.54
N LEU A 333 9.77 -15.15 17.70
CA LEU A 333 8.61 -14.68 16.93
C LEU A 333 8.14 -15.72 15.90
N LEU A 334 9.05 -16.48 15.30
CA LEU A 334 8.69 -17.58 14.39
C LEU A 334 7.96 -18.72 15.12
N ARG A 335 8.39 -19.05 16.35
CA ARG A 335 7.69 -20.03 17.20
C ARG A 335 6.33 -19.52 17.66
N GLU A 336 6.23 -18.23 17.97
CA GLU A 336 4.96 -17.59 18.30
C GLU A 336 3.98 -17.65 17.11
N ALA A 337 4.46 -17.36 15.90
CA ALA A 337 3.66 -17.53 14.68
C ALA A 337 3.19 -18.98 14.48
N LEU A 338 4.04 -19.98 14.74
CA LEU A 338 3.61 -21.39 14.72
C LEU A 338 2.58 -21.71 15.81
N GLY A 339 2.71 -21.13 17.00
CA GLY A 339 1.75 -21.29 18.09
C GLY A 339 0.36 -20.79 17.68
N VAL A 340 0.29 -19.58 17.13
CA VAL A 340 -0.97 -19.00 16.60
C VAL A 340 -1.58 -19.87 15.50
N ILE A 341 -0.75 -20.46 14.62
CA ILE A 341 -1.24 -21.42 13.62
C ILE A 341 -1.81 -22.68 14.29
N GLY A 342 -1.15 -23.19 15.33
CA GLY A 342 -1.60 -24.37 16.08
C GLY A 342 -2.94 -24.15 16.78
N GLU A 343 -3.15 -22.98 17.38
CA GLU A 343 -4.42 -22.56 17.99
C GLU A 343 -5.57 -22.53 16.96
N GLU A 344 -5.33 -21.93 15.78
CA GLU A 344 -6.33 -21.84 14.70
C GLU A 344 -6.70 -23.19 14.09
N MET A 345 -5.80 -24.17 14.18
CA MET A 345 -6.03 -25.54 13.72
C MET A 345 -6.58 -26.46 14.83
N GLY A 346 -6.73 -25.97 16.06
CA GLY A 346 -7.20 -26.75 17.22
C GLY A 346 -6.22 -27.84 17.67
N ILE A 347 -4.92 -27.65 17.42
CA ILE A 347 -3.86 -28.63 17.72
C ILE A 347 -3.19 -28.35 19.08
N VAL A 348 -3.29 -27.12 19.59
CA VAL A 348 -2.60 -26.63 20.81
C VAL A 348 -3.61 -26.32 21.91
#